data_AF-R4YNT1-F1
#
_entry.id   AF-R4YNT1-F1
#
_cell.length_a   1.000
_cell.length_b   1.000
_cell.length_c   1.000
_cell.angle_alpha   90.00
_cell.angle_beta   90.00
_cell.angle_gamma   90.00
#
_symmetry.space_group_name_H-M   'P 1'
#
loop_
_entity.id
_entity.type
_entity.pdbx_description
1 polymer ?
#
loop_
_entity_poly.entity_id
_entity_poly.type
_entity_poly.pdbx_seq_one_letter_code
_entity_poly.pdbx_strand_id
1 'polypeptide(L)' 'MLGSEEWPEVPFIEWDFVSFDRRRIEKAKDDWREQRFPKIPGDDNEFTPLP' A
#
# COMPACT_ATOMS: atom_id res chain seq x y z
N MET A 1 10.02 -20.47 -15.22
CA MET A 1 8.91 -19.63 -15.72
C MET A 1 7.87 -19.56 -14.61
N LEU A 2 7.51 -18.37 -14.14
CA LEU A 2 6.48 -18.18 -13.12
C LEU A 2 5.14 -17.92 -13.82
N GLY A 3 4.08 -18.62 -13.42
CA GLY A 3 2.72 -18.44 -13.94
C GLY A 3 1.72 -19.25 -13.11
N SER A 4 0.63 -18.60 -12.70
CA SER A 4 -0.52 -19.18 -12.00
C SER A 4 -1.80 -18.91 -12.81
N GLU A 5 -2.94 -19.40 -12.32
CA GLU A 5 -4.24 -18.99 -12.85
C GLU A 5 -4.42 -17.46 -12.78
N GLU A 6 -5.15 -16.95 -13.77
CA GLU A 6 -5.52 -15.54 -13.87
C GLU A 6 -6.45 -15.15 -12.72
N TRP A 7 -6.24 -13.95 -12.17
CA TRP A 7 -7.17 -13.42 -11.19
C TRP A 7 -8.48 -13.02 -11.89
N PRO A 8 -9.65 -13.31 -11.29
CA PRO A 8 -10.95 -13.01 -11.90
C PRO A 8 -11.22 -11.50 -12.02
N GLU A 9 -10.49 -10.69 -11.24
CA GLU A 9 -10.59 -9.23 -11.22
C GLU A 9 -9.20 -8.61 -11.15
N VAL A 10 -9.09 -7.36 -11.60
CA VAL A 10 -7.86 -6.56 -11.54
C VAL A 10 -7.91 -5.69 -10.27
N PRO A 11 -6.89 -5.73 -9.39
CA PRO A 11 -6.88 -4.89 -8.21
C PRO A 11 -6.59 -3.43 -8.56
N PHE A 12 -7.00 -2.52 -7.68
CA PHE A 12 -6.49 -1.16 -7.66
C PHE A 12 -5.07 -1.17 -7.11
N ILE A 13 -4.16 -0.50 -7.84
CA ILE A 13 -2.76 -0.35 -7.46
C ILE A 13 -2.43 1.14 -7.48
N GLU A 14 -2.00 1.67 -6.34
CA GLU A 14 -1.54 3.05 -6.19
C GLU A 14 -0.30 3.06 -5.28
N TRP A 15 0.85 3.47 -5.83
CA TRP A 15 2.14 3.43 -5.12
C TRP A 15 2.39 2.01 -4.55
N ASP A 16 2.68 1.88 -3.25
CA ASP A 16 2.90 0.60 -2.57
C ASP A 16 1.60 -0.05 -2.05
N PHE A 17 0.43 0.47 -2.41
CA PHE A 17 -0.86 -0.09 -1.99
C PHE A 17 -1.55 -0.88 -3.11
N VAL A 18 -1.99 -2.09 -2.76
CA VAL A 18 -2.78 -2.97 -3.63
C VAL A 18 -4.05 -3.44 -2.90
N SER A 19 -5.21 -3.31 -3.56
CA SER A 19 -6.47 -3.81 -3.03
C SER A 19 -7.54 -3.91 -4.11
N PHE A 20 -8.50 -4.82 -3.95
CA PHE A 20 -9.73 -4.83 -4.74
C PHE A 20 -10.78 -3.81 -4.25
N ASP A 21 -10.54 -3.15 -3.13
CA ASP A 21 -11.41 -2.10 -2.60
C ASP A 21 -10.72 -0.74 -2.65
N ARG A 22 -11.27 0.19 -3.45
CA ARG A 22 -10.76 1.56 -3.55
C ARG A 22 -10.78 2.30 -2.22
N ARG A 23 -11.76 2.05 -1.35
CA ARG A 23 -11.83 2.70 -0.02
C ARG A 23 -10.66 2.29 0.87
N ARG A 24 -10.17 1.06 0.71
CA ARG A 24 -9.00 0.57 1.45
C ARG A 24 -7.72 1.25 0.99
N ILE A 25 -7.58 1.53 -0.31
CA ILE A 25 -6.47 2.31 -0.87
C ILE A 25 -6.48 3.74 -0.27
N GLU A 26 -7.61 4.43 -0.30
CA GLU A 26 -7.68 5.80 0.24
C GLU A 26 -7.40 5.86 1.74
N LYS A 27 -7.95 4.91 2.51
CA LYS A 27 -7.64 4.80 3.94
C LYS A 27 -6.14 4.57 4.18
N ALA A 28 -5.50 3.70 3.39
CA ALA A 28 -4.06 3.43 3.52
C ALA A 28 -3.21 4.65 3.19
N LYS A 29 -3.61 5.45 2.19
CA LYS A 29 -2.94 6.72 1.86
C LYS A 29 -3.04 7.73 3.02
N ASP A 30 -4.20 7.82 3.67
CA ASP A 30 -4.36 8.68 4.84
C ASP A 30 -3.58 8.16 6.05
N ASP A 31 -3.61 6.85 6.29
CA ASP A 31 -2.82 6.20 7.34
C ASP A 31 -1.32 6.45 7.14
N TRP A 32 -0.86 6.48 5.88
CA TRP A 32 0.53 6.76 5.54
C TRP A 32 0.91 8.21 5.77
N ARG A 33 0.10 9.16 5.29
CA ARG A 33 0.32 10.60 5.52
C ARG A 33 0.35 10.96 7.00
N GLU A 34 -0.51 10.33 7.79
CA GLU A 34 -0.59 10.54 9.24
C GLU A 34 0.37 9.64 10.04
N GLN A 35 1.22 8.85 9.38
CA GLN A 35 2.18 7.94 10.00
C GLN A 35 1.54 6.98 11.04
N ARG A 36 0.33 6.48 10.74
CA ARG A 36 -0.41 5.52 11.57
C ARG A 36 0.04 4.07 11.38
N PHE A 37 0.87 3.79 10.37
CA PHE A 37 1.53 2.48 10.25
C PHE A 37 2.58 2.30 11.36
N PRO A 38 2.80 1.05 11.82
CA PRO A 38 3.83 0.77 12.80
C PRO A 38 5.20 1.28 12.36
N LYS A 39 5.96 1.85 13.30
CA LYS A 39 7.35 2.24 13.07
C LYS A 39 8.23 1.00 12.92
N ILE A 40 9.25 1.10 12.07
CA ILE A 40 10.24 0.05 11.87
C ILE A 40 11.34 0.24 12.92
N PRO A 41 11.59 -0.72 13.83
CA PRO A 41 12.61 -0.58 14.85
C PRO A 41 14.00 -0.37 14.23
N GLY A 42 14.67 0.71 14.64
CA GLY A 42 16.00 1.07 14.12
C GLY A 42 15.99 1.91 12.85
N ASP A 43 14.82 2.27 12.34
CA ASP A 43 14.63 3.10 11.14
C ASP A 43 13.62 4.22 11.41
N ASP A 44 13.96 5.08 12.38
CA ASP A 44 13.07 6.15 12.86
C ASP A 44 13.17 7.44 12.02
N ASN A 45 14.13 7.51 11.08
CA ASN A 45 14.45 8.74 10.34
C ASN A 45 14.00 8.72 8.87
N GLU A 46 13.56 7.57 8.34
CA GLU A 46 13.18 7.45 6.94
C GLU A 46 11.65 7.53 6.75
N PHE A 47 11.22 8.39 5.84
CA PHE A 47 9.82 8.52 5.44
C PHE A 47 9.74 8.98 3.98
N THR A 48 9.03 8.21 3.15
CA THR A 48 8.78 8.57 1.75
C THR A 48 7.37 9.16 1.60
N PRO A 49 7.20 10.43 1.22
CA PRO A 49 5.87 10.99 0.99
C PRO A 49 5.23 10.36 -0.25
N LEU A 50 3.89 10.33 -0.28
CA LEU A 50 3.16 10.01 -1.50
C LEU A 50 3.43 11.07 -2.58
N PRO A 51 3.47 10.68 -3.87
CA PRO A 51 3.66 11.60 -4.99
C PRO A 51 2.51 12.61 -5.15
#